data_AF-A0AAJ0RKQ9-F1
#
_entry.id   AF-A0AAJ0RKQ9-F1
#
_cell.length_a   1.000
_cell.length_b   1.000
_cell.length_c   1.000
_cell.angle_alpha   90.00
_cell.angle_beta   90.00
_cell.angle_gamma   90.00
#
_symmetry.space_group_name_H-M   'P 1'
#
loop_
_entity.id
_entity.type
_entity.pdbx_description
1 polymer ?
#
loop_
_entity_poly.entity_id
_entity_poly.type
_entity_poly.pdbx_seq_one_letter_code
_entity_poly.pdbx_strand_id
1 'polypeptide(L)'
;MFRRSILSLLLFGLCTTQPSIAAPQPAEACRDARKILGEQIQDARLKGEDAHRRALEERVTSLNERCRGMIPIQPNHAEVERATRLASEREAQLREALGTGDAQMIELHKRRLDQAREELEAAKR
;
A
#
# COMPACT_ATOMS: atom_id res chain seq x y z
N MET A 1 22.40 -66.10 31.83
CA MET A 1 21.36 -65.13 32.22
C MET A 1 21.19 -64.11 31.11
N PHE A 2 20.17 -64.28 30.25
CA PHE A 2 19.78 -63.30 29.23
C PHE A 2 18.84 -62.26 29.86
N ARG A 3 19.21 -60.99 29.82
CA ARG A 3 18.33 -59.82 30.02
C ARG A 3 19.02 -58.61 29.38
N ARG A 4 18.63 -58.23 28.16
CA ARG A 4 17.61 -57.20 27.86
C ARG A 4 17.98 -55.84 28.46
N SER A 5 18.47 -54.92 27.61
CA SER A 5 17.79 -53.64 27.38
C SER A 5 18.46 -52.87 26.25
N ILE A 6 17.85 -52.99 25.08
CA ILE A 6 17.89 -52.00 24.00
C ILE A 6 16.81 -50.97 24.37
N LEU A 7 17.17 -49.71 24.57
CA LEU A 7 16.30 -48.52 24.43
C LEU A 7 17.23 -47.29 24.56
N SER A 8 17.68 -46.70 23.46
CA SER A 8 17.01 -45.59 22.77
C SER A 8 16.75 -44.38 23.68
N LEU A 9 17.52 -43.30 23.50
CA LEU A 9 16.93 -41.98 23.27
C LEU A 9 17.98 -41.00 22.72
N LEU A 10 17.98 -40.86 21.39
CA LEU A 10 18.50 -39.71 20.68
C LEU A 10 17.63 -38.50 21.04
N LEU A 11 18.15 -37.60 21.87
CA LEU A 11 17.55 -36.30 22.11
C LEU A 11 17.99 -35.34 20.99
N PHE A 12 17.30 -35.41 19.85
CA PHE A 12 17.34 -34.35 18.85
C PHE A 12 16.67 -33.11 19.44
N GLY A 13 17.49 -32.16 19.88
CA GLY A 13 17.03 -30.81 20.20
C GLY A 13 16.56 -30.11 18.92
N LEU A 14 15.28 -30.25 18.60
CA LEU A 14 14.61 -29.39 17.63
C LEU A 14 14.58 -27.97 18.20
N CYS A 15 15.58 -27.17 17.84
CA CYS A 15 15.53 -25.73 17.96
C CYS A 15 14.50 -25.24 16.92
N THR A 16 13.23 -25.22 17.31
CA THR A 16 12.17 -24.62 16.51
C THR A 16 12.41 -23.11 16.50
N THR A 17 13.01 -22.61 15.42
CA THR A 17 12.93 -21.19 15.08
C THR A 17 11.47 -20.88 14.76
N GLN A 18 10.71 -20.48 15.78
CA GLN A 18 9.38 -19.92 15.56
C GLN A 18 9.54 -18.63 14.75
N PRO A 19 8.91 -18.50 13.57
CA PRO A 19 8.81 -17.20 12.95
C PRO A 19 8.00 -16.32 13.89
N SER A 20 8.62 -15.26 14.41
CA SER A 20 7.91 -14.23 15.16
C SER A 20 6.95 -13.54 14.20
N ILE A 21 5.73 -14.07 14.10
CA ILE A 21 4.61 -13.34 13.52
C ILE A 21 4.40 -12.16 14.46
N ALA A 22 4.84 -10.97 14.02
CA ALA A 22 4.60 -9.74 14.77
C ALA A 22 3.09 -9.63 15.03
N ALA A 23 2.71 -9.47 16.29
CA ALA A 23 1.31 -9.33 16.66
C ALA A 23 0.68 -8.18 15.84
N PRO A 24 -0.52 -8.35 15.28
CA PRO A 24 -1.18 -7.29 14.54
C PRO A 24 -1.27 -6.05 15.43
N GLN A 25 -0.79 -4.92 14.90
CA GLN A 25 -0.90 -3.62 15.56
C GLN A 25 -2.39 -3.33 15.83
N PRO A 26 -2.74 -2.68 16.97
CA PRO A 26 -4.12 -2.31 17.24
C PRO A 26 -4.68 -1.48 16.08
N ALA A 27 -5.90 -1.77 15.65
CA ALA A 27 -6.51 -1.15 14.48
C ALA A 27 -6.57 0.40 14.57
N GLU A 28 -6.69 0.95 15.78
CA GLU A 28 -6.63 2.39 16.05
C GLU A 28 -5.24 2.98 15.80
N ALA A 29 -4.19 2.35 16.32
CA ALA A 29 -2.80 2.79 16.09
C ALA A 29 -2.46 2.82 14.59
N CYS A 30 -3.00 1.89 13.82
CA CYS A 30 -2.88 1.84 12.37
C CYS A 30 -3.64 2.96 11.66
N ARG A 31 -4.84 3.31 12.14
CA ARG A 31 -5.64 4.41 11.59
C ARG A 31 -4.94 5.75 11.83
N ASP A 32 -4.46 5.98 13.04
CA ASP A 32 -3.80 7.24 13.41
C ASP A 32 -2.48 7.42 12.66
N ALA A 33 -1.67 6.35 12.58
CA ALA A 33 -0.42 6.38 11.83
C ALA A 33 -0.65 6.66 10.33
N ARG A 34 -1.72 6.12 9.73
CA ARG A 34 -2.08 6.43 8.33
C ARG A 34 -2.49 7.89 8.15
N LYS A 35 -3.29 8.43 9.08
CA LYS A 35 -3.72 9.82 9.04
C LYS A 35 -2.52 10.77 9.08
N ILE A 36 -1.60 10.55 10.02
CA ILE A 36 -0.38 11.37 10.17
C ILE A 36 0.48 11.32 8.91
N LEU A 37 0.71 10.13 8.34
CA LEU A 37 1.49 10.02 7.10
C LEU A 37 0.79 10.69 5.92
N GLY A 38 -0.55 10.63 5.85
CA GLY A 38 -1.33 11.32 4.83
C GLY A 38 -1.16 12.85 4.91
N GLU A 39 -1.20 13.42 6.12
CA GLU A 39 -0.97 14.85 6.35
C GLU A 39 0.46 15.26 5.93
N GLN A 40 1.48 14.45 6.26
CA GLN A 40 2.87 14.70 5.87
C GLN A 40 3.08 14.62 4.36
N ILE A 41 2.44 13.66 3.68
CA ILE A 41 2.49 13.55 2.20
C ILE A 41 1.86 14.79 1.57
N GLN A 42 0.74 15.25 2.10
CA GLN A 42 0.07 16.47 1.62
C GLN A 42 0.96 17.70 1.81
N ASP A 43 1.60 17.85 2.97
CA ASP A 43 2.54 18.94 3.24
C ASP A 43 3.76 18.89 2.30
N ALA A 44 4.37 17.71 2.10
CA ALA A 44 5.48 17.51 1.17
C ALA A 44 5.08 17.83 -0.29
N ARG A 45 3.83 17.54 -0.69
CA ARG A 45 3.28 17.94 -2.00
C ARG A 45 3.20 19.45 -2.15
N LEU A 46 2.66 20.14 -1.14
CA LEU A 46 2.51 21.60 -1.16
C LEU A 46 3.87 22.32 -1.21
N LYS A 47 4.90 21.72 -0.61
CA LYS A 47 6.28 22.24 -0.61
C LYS A 47 7.11 21.83 -1.83
N GLY A 48 6.61 20.95 -2.70
CA GLY A 48 7.36 20.43 -3.85
C GLY A 48 8.51 19.49 -3.48
N GLU A 49 8.48 18.88 -2.29
CA GLU A 49 9.54 18.01 -1.79
C GLU A 49 9.37 16.57 -2.32
N ASP A 50 9.59 16.38 -3.62
CA ASP A 50 9.29 15.12 -4.31
C ASP A 50 9.98 13.88 -3.71
N ALA A 51 11.24 13.99 -3.33
CA ALA A 51 11.98 12.89 -2.70
C ALA A 51 11.44 12.55 -1.31
N HIS A 52 11.08 13.56 -0.53
CA HIS A 52 10.51 13.37 0.80
C HIS A 52 9.12 12.75 0.71
N ARG A 53 8.29 13.23 -0.23
CA ARG A 53 6.98 12.65 -0.54
C ARG A 53 7.10 11.16 -0.87
N ARG A 54 8.01 10.77 -1.76
CA ARG A 54 8.21 9.36 -2.14
C ARG A 54 8.59 8.50 -0.93
N ALA A 55 9.49 8.98 -0.07
CA ALA A 55 9.87 8.26 1.15
C ALA A 55 8.68 8.11 2.13
N LEU A 56 7.80 9.10 2.21
CA LEU A 56 6.57 9.01 3.00
C LEU A 56 5.56 8.04 2.39
N GLU A 57 5.44 8.01 1.06
CA GLU A 57 4.60 7.05 0.33
C GLU A 57 5.08 5.59 0.54
N GLU A 58 6.40 5.35 0.55
CA GLU A 58 6.99 4.04 0.92
C GLU A 58 6.67 3.63 2.37
N ARG A 59 6.73 4.58 3.30
CA ARG A 59 6.34 4.34 4.71
C ARG A 59 4.88 3.97 4.86
N VAL A 60 3.99 4.56 4.06
CA VAL A 60 2.56 4.19 4.03
C VAL A 60 2.40 2.75 3.56
N THR A 61 3.15 2.30 2.55
CA THR A 61 3.13 0.90 2.08
C THR A 61 3.54 -0.06 3.18
N SER A 62 4.67 0.18 3.85
CA SER A 62 5.13 -0.66 4.97
C SER A 62 4.18 -0.63 6.17
N LEU A 63 3.58 0.54 6.47
CA LEU A 63 2.54 0.64 7.49
C LEU A 63 1.32 -0.19 7.10
N ASN A 64 0.91 -0.13 5.83
CA ASN A 64 -0.23 -0.88 5.34
C ASN A 64 -0.02 -2.38 5.49
N GLU A 65 1.16 -2.91 5.16
CA GLU A 65 1.51 -4.32 5.33
C GLU A 65 1.44 -4.77 6.80
N ARG A 66 2.03 -3.99 7.72
CA ARG A 66 2.03 -4.29 9.16
C ARG A 66 0.64 -4.19 9.79
N CYS A 67 -0.12 -3.19 9.36
CA CYS A 67 -1.50 -2.96 9.79
C CYS A 67 -2.51 -3.87 9.10
N ARG A 68 -2.05 -4.67 8.12
CA ARG A 68 -2.85 -5.59 7.33
C ARG A 68 -2.93 -6.99 7.93
N GLY A 69 -2.74 -7.22 9.23
CA GLY A 69 -2.86 -8.56 9.85
C GLY A 69 -3.85 -9.46 9.09
N MET A 70 -3.30 -10.34 8.24
CA MET A 70 -3.88 -10.84 6.98
C MET A 70 -5.26 -10.26 6.56
N ILE A 71 -5.29 -9.08 5.93
CA ILE A 71 -6.48 -8.58 5.23
C ILE A 71 -6.66 -9.46 3.99
N PRO A 72 -7.83 -10.09 3.79
CA PRO A 72 -8.16 -10.74 2.53
C PRO A 72 -7.97 -9.71 1.42
N ILE A 73 -7.10 -9.99 0.46
CA ILE A 73 -7.00 -9.15 -0.74
C ILE A 73 -8.39 -9.19 -1.37
N GLN A 74 -9.10 -8.07 -1.26
CA GLN A 74 -10.39 -7.88 -1.87
C GLN A 74 -10.22 -8.26 -3.36
N PRO A 75 -11.08 -9.09 -3.96
CA PRO A 75 -10.82 -9.68 -5.27
C PRO A 75 -10.58 -8.62 -6.36
N ASN A 76 -11.12 -7.42 -6.19
CA ASN A 76 -10.92 -6.24 -7.03
C ASN A 76 -9.64 -5.43 -6.74
N HIS A 77 -8.77 -5.81 -5.81
CA HIS A 77 -7.60 -5.01 -5.41
C HIS A 77 -6.70 -4.65 -6.60
N ALA A 78 -6.41 -5.61 -7.48
CA ALA A 78 -5.59 -5.35 -8.66
C ALA A 78 -6.27 -4.38 -9.64
N GLU A 79 -7.60 -4.39 -9.70
CA GLU A 79 -8.37 -3.47 -10.54
C GLU A 79 -8.39 -2.06 -9.95
N VAL A 80 -8.65 -1.94 -8.64
CA VAL A 80 -8.58 -0.68 -7.90
C VAL A 80 -7.19 -0.04 -8.02
N GLU A 81 -6.13 -0.85 -7.91
CA GLU A 81 -4.76 -0.36 -8.02
C GLU A 81 -4.44 0.14 -9.44
N ARG A 82 -4.89 -0.59 -10.48
CA ARG A 82 -4.76 -0.14 -11.88
C ARG A 82 -5.51 1.17 -12.11
N ALA A 83 -6.78 1.25 -11.69
CA ALA A 83 -7.60 2.45 -11.87
C ALA A 83 -7.04 3.66 -11.10
N THR A 84 -6.45 3.42 -9.92
CA THR A 84 -5.76 4.46 -9.13
C THR A 84 -4.56 5.02 -9.86
N ARG A 85 -3.71 4.16 -10.45
CA ARG A 85 -2.57 4.61 -11.27
C ARG A 85 -3.04 5.42 -12.47
N LEU A 86 -4.07 4.93 -13.17
CA LEU A 86 -4.62 5.62 -14.33
C LEU A 86 -5.12 7.02 -13.96
N ALA A 87 -5.92 7.16 -12.90
CA ALA A 87 -6.39 8.47 -12.44
C ALA A 87 -5.20 9.41 -12.12
N SER A 88 -4.18 8.90 -11.43
CA SER A 88 -2.98 9.68 -11.08
C SER A 88 -2.19 10.15 -12.32
N GLU A 89 -2.06 9.30 -13.34
CA GLU A 89 -1.44 9.66 -14.62
C GLU A 89 -2.25 10.75 -15.35
N ARG A 90 -3.58 10.64 -15.38
CA ARG A 90 -4.45 11.66 -16.00
C ARG A 90 -4.41 12.99 -15.26
N GLU A 91 -4.29 12.98 -13.94
CA GLU A 91 -4.07 14.19 -13.14
C GLU A 91 -2.74 14.87 -13.48
N ALA A 92 -1.67 14.10 -13.67
CA ALA A 92 -0.38 14.63 -14.09
C ALA A 92 -0.45 15.27 -15.48
N GLN A 93 -1.07 14.59 -16.45
CA GLN A 93 -1.26 15.12 -17.80
C GLN A 93 -2.11 16.39 -17.84
N LEU A 94 -3.16 16.47 -17.02
CA LEU A 94 -3.95 17.70 -16.89
C LEU A 94 -3.09 18.84 -16.32
N ARG A 95 -2.24 18.56 -15.32
CA ARG A 95 -1.32 19.56 -14.75
C ARG A 95 -0.33 20.07 -15.79
N GLU A 96 0.22 19.18 -16.61
CA GLU A 96 1.10 19.55 -17.73
C GLU A 96 0.35 20.42 -18.74
N ALA A 97 -0.86 20.04 -19.15
CA ALA A 97 -1.68 20.81 -20.08
C ALA A 97 -2.03 22.21 -19.54
N LEU A 98 -2.34 22.33 -18.25
CA LEU A 98 -2.56 23.62 -17.59
C LEU A 98 -1.33 24.53 -17.69
N GLY A 99 -0.12 23.96 -17.64
CA GLY A 99 1.14 24.71 -17.81
C GLY A 99 1.34 25.26 -19.23
N THR A 100 0.70 24.66 -20.24
CA THR A 100 0.77 25.14 -21.64
C THR A 100 -0.21 26.27 -21.96
N GLY A 101 -1.30 26.38 -21.21
CA GLY A 101 -2.38 27.34 -21.47
C GLY A 101 -3.27 26.99 -22.67
N ASP A 102 -3.07 25.86 -23.34
CA ASP A 102 -3.91 25.41 -24.45
C ASP A 102 -5.27 24.92 -23.96
N ALA A 103 -6.31 25.73 -24.20
CA ALA A 103 -7.66 25.43 -23.76
C ALA A 103 -8.23 24.11 -24.32
N GLN A 104 -7.87 23.71 -25.54
CA GLN A 104 -8.35 22.45 -26.12
C GLN A 104 -7.70 21.26 -25.41
N MET A 105 -6.40 21.34 -25.16
CA MET A 105 -5.68 20.29 -24.45
C MET A 105 -6.13 20.17 -22.99
N ILE A 106 -6.35 21.30 -22.31
CA ILE A 106 -6.87 21.31 -20.93
C ILE A 106 -8.23 20.61 -20.86
N GLU A 107 -9.17 20.94 -21.75
CA GLU A 107 -10.50 20.31 -21.75
C GLU A 107 -10.46 18.83 -22.15
N LEU A 108 -9.56 18.44 -23.06
CA LEU A 108 -9.33 17.03 -23.38
C LEU A 108 -8.84 16.24 -22.16
N HIS A 109 -7.85 16.76 -21.44
CA HIS A 109 -7.27 16.08 -20.29
C HIS A 109 -8.20 16.07 -19.07
N LYS A 110 -9.03 17.10 -18.87
CA LYS A 110 -10.12 17.07 -17.87
C LYS A 110 -11.07 15.91 -18.11
N ARG A 111 -11.64 15.80 -19.32
CA ARG A 111 -12.58 14.71 -19.65
C ARG A 111 -11.96 13.32 -19.42
N ARG A 112 -10.69 13.16 -19.78
CA ARG A 112 -9.94 11.90 -19.56
C ARG A 112 -9.70 11.59 -18.09
N LEU A 113 -9.54 12.61 -17.25
CA LEU A 113 -9.42 12.45 -15.81
C LEU A 113 -10.77 12.09 -15.18
N ASP A 114 -11.85 12.76 -15.59
CA ASP A 114 -13.19 12.46 -15.09
C ASP A 114 -13.57 11.00 -15.38
N GLN A 115 -13.32 10.53 -16.60
CA GLN A 115 -13.53 9.12 -16.97
C GLN A 115 -12.68 8.16 -16.10
N ALA A 116 -11.40 8.48 -15.88
CA ALA A 116 -10.54 7.63 -15.05
C ALA A 116 -10.99 7.59 -13.58
N ARG A 117 -11.59 8.67 -13.08
CA ARG A 117 -12.18 8.72 -11.73
C ARG A 117 -13.46 7.90 -11.65
N GLU A 118 -14.31 7.94 -12.67
CA GLU A 118 -15.49 7.06 -12.76
C GLU A 118 -15.09 5.58 -12.77
N GLU A 119 -14.06 5.21 -13.53
CA GLU A 119 -13.51 3.84 -13.56
C GLU A 119 -12.97 3.43 -12.18
N LEU A 120 -12.27 4.31 -11.48
CA LEU A 120 -11.81 4.06 -10.12
C LEU A 120 -12.98 3.86 -9.13
N GLU A 121 -14.02 4.68 -9.22
CA GLU A 121 -15.22 4.54 -8.39
C GLU A 121 -16.06 3.32 -8.75
N ALA A 122 -15.97 2.82 -9.98
CA ALA A 122 -16.56 1.53 -10.36
C ALA A 122 -15.75 0.36 -9.80
N ALA A 123 -14.42 0.40 -9.91
CA ALA A 123 -13.53 -0.65 -9.42
C ALA A 123 -13.60 -0.84 -7.89
N LYS A 124 -13.92 0.22 -7.15
CA LYS A 124 -14.07 0.18 -5.67
C LYS A 124 -15.36 -0.46 -5.17
N ARG A 125 -16.36 -0.68 -6.03
CA ARG A 125 -17.67 -1.23 -5.65
C ARG A 125 -17.64 -2.74 -5.49
#